data_AF-A0A2L2XAU5-F1
#
_entry.id   AF-A0A2L2XAU5-F1
#
_cell.length_a   1.000
_cell.length_b   1.000
_cell.length_c   1.000
_cell.angle_alpha   90.00
_cell.angle_beta   90.00
_cell.angle_gamma   90.00
#
_symmetry.space_group_name_H-M   'P 1'
#
loop_
_entity.id
_entity.type
_entity.pdbx_description
1 polymer ?
#
loop_
_entity_poly.entity_id
_entity_poly.type
_entity_poly.pdbx_seq_one_letter_code
_entity_poly.pdbx_strand_id
1 'polypeptide(L)'
;MGATRKENYTLPPCREACPAGVNVPVYIRYIRQGKFDEALSVIRESIPFPAVCGYACVHPCETKCARAQYDQPLAIRMLKRSAAEIGGGLWKQNVKIAPSTGKKAAVVGAGPCGLTAAYYLAGKGHRVTVYEAMPEAGGMMRYGIPSYRLPGSILDAEIAEIAGRGIAIKTGTRIDSAASLLREGYNAVFLASGAWQSSKLGMAGEEMPVIDGISFLQDVNNGTAASPGRRVAVIGGGNTAIDAARSAVRLGAGEVAVIYRRALDQMPAGAEEIAAALEEGVIIECQAAPVKATRGLLTCVRTKPGSRDAGGRPAPVPVEGSEFTIATDAVIVAIGQKADPLVFKVAGNPDGTIQVNDDTLATSMEGVFAAGDAVTGPSSIIQAVAQGKRAAGAIDRYLGGDGDIHEALAPGEMPAPAPAMPMGTERAFTRTIPYGQRLNTFQAVETPFSENVARREARRCLGCDVTRFKVEVDYAACKACGYCQEVCRPGVFDPAGGFNDRGYKPMQAAHDEKCVGCYKCFFVCPDFAISIEKAGEAD
;
A
#
# COMPACT_ATOMS: atom_id res chain seq x y z
N MET A 1 -9.20 -6.67 -30.53
CA MET A 1 -8.64 -8.03 -30.74
C MET A 1 -8.13 -8.50 -29.40
N GLY A 2 -8.84 -9.45 -28.79
CA GLY A 2 -8.63 -9.84 -27.39
C GLY A 2 -7.28 -10.49 -27.18
N ALA A 3 -6.58 -10.07 -26.13
CA ALA A 3 -5.45 -10.79 -25.61
C ALA A 3 -5.91 -12.22 -25.28
N THR A 4 -5.53 -13.17 -26.13
CA THR A 4 -5.57 -14.59 -25.82
C THR A 4 -4.87 -14.76 -24.48
N ARG A 5 -5.62 -15.07 -23.41
CA ARG A 5 -5.05 -15.58 -22.16
C ARG A 5 -4.28 -16.84 -22.55
N LYS A 6 -2.97 -16.72 -22.73
CA LYS A 6 -2.10 -17.88 -22.95
C LYS A 6 -2.28 -18.80 -21.74
N GLU A 7 -2.72 -20.03 -21.99
CA GLU A 7 -3.16 -21.05 -21.02
C GLU A 7 -2.09 -21.45 -19.96
N ASN A 8 -0.88 -20.90 -20.04
CA ASN A 8 0.30 -21.33 -19.29
C ASN A 8 0.73 -20.40 -18.14
N TYR A 9 0.07 -19.27 -17.88
CA TYR A 9 0.44 -18.36 -16.78
C TYR A 9 -0.48 -18.52 -15.56
N THR A 10 0.10 -18.76 -14.39
CA THR A 10 -0.63 -18.73 -13.10
C THR A 10 -0.58 -17.31 -12.52
N LEU A 11 -1.66 -16.85 -11.88
CA LEU A 11 -1.63 -15.58 -11.15
C LEU A 11 -0.71 -15.75 -9.91
N PRO A 12 0.45 -15.09 -9.86
CA PRO A 12 1.37 -15.29 -8.75
C PRO A 12 0.86 -14.54 -7.49
N PRO A 13 1.07 -15.09 -6.28
CA PRO A 13 0.56 -14.50 -5.03
C PRO A 13 0.96 -13.03 -4.79
N CYS A 14 2.16 -12.64 -5.25
CA CYS A 14 2.64 -11.28 -5.10
C CYS A 14 1.90 -10.28 -6.02
N ARG A 15 1.42 -10.71 -7.19
CA ARG A 15 0.59 -9.88 -8.09
C ARG A 15 -0.84 -9.82 -7.58
N GLU A 16 -1.39 -10.96 -7.16
CA GLU A 16 -2.72 -11.04 -6.55
C GLU A 16 -2.84 -10.13 -5.32
N ALA A 17 -1.84 -10.14 -4.45
CA ALA A 17 -1.81 -9.31 -3.25
C ALA A 17 -1.59 -7.81 -3.54
N CYS A 18 -1.16 -7.43 -4.74
CA CYS A 18 -0.94 -6.04 -5.10
C CYS A 18 -2.26 -5.42 -5.60
N PRO A 19 -2.85 -4.43 -4.91
CA PRO A 19 -4.13 -3.84 -5.33
C PRO A 19 -4.11 -3.23 -6.73
N ALA A 20 -2.96 -2.70 -7.15
CA ALA A 20 -2.79 -2.13 -8.50
C ALA A 20 -2.45 -3.17 -9.58
N GLY A 21 -2.29 -4.44 -9.20
CA GLY A 21 -2.05 -5.57 -10.12
C GLY A 21 -0.64 -5.60 -10.74
N VAL A 22 0.35 -4.96 -10.12
CA VAL A 22 1.73 -4.87 -10.63
C VAL A 22 2.31 -6.25 -10.90
N ASN A 23 2.87 -6.44 -12.09
CA ASN A 23 3.44 -7.72 -12.51
C ASN A 23 4.82 -7.99 -11.90
N VAL A 24 4.81 -8.35 -10.61
CA VAL A 24 6.02 -8.52 -9.80
C VAL A 24 7.05 -9.48 -10.41
N PRO A 25 6.68 -10.71 -10.84
CA PRO A 25 7.69 -11.63 -11.36
C PRO A 25 8.35 -11.12 -12.64
N VAL A 26 7.61 -10.47 -13.56
CA VAL A 26 8.18 -9.99 -14.82
C VAL A 26 9.27 -8.94 -14.58
N TYR A 27 8.99 -7.89 -13.81
CA TYR A 27 10.01 -6.86 -13.60
C TYR A 27 11.21 -7.39 -12.78
N ILE A 28 10.98 -8.33 -11.87
CA ILE A 28 12.07 -8.98 -11.12
C ILE A 28 12.94 -9.83 -12.06
N ARG A 29 12.37 -10.48 -13.07
CA ARG A 29 13.13 -11.20 -14.11
C ARG A 29 14.03 -10.25 -14.89
N TYR A 30 13.53 -9.06 -15.26
CA TYR A 30 14.36 -8.04 -15.91
C TYR A 30 15.48 -7.55 -14.99
N ILE A 31 15.17 -7.24 -13.71
CA ILE A 31 16.20 -6.86 -12.73
C ILE A 31 17.27 -7.95 -12.62
N ARG A 32 16.90 -9.23 -12.54
CA ARG A 32 17.86 -10.35 -12.50
C ARG A 32 18.87 -10.31 -13.66
N GLN A 33 18.44 -9.87 -14.84
CA GLN A 33 19.29 -9.74 -16.04
C GLN A 33 20.09 -8.43 -16.10
N GLY A 34 19.87 -7.49 -15.16
CA GLY A 34 20.46 -6.14 -15.20
C GLY A 34 19.69 -5.17 -16.10
N LYS A 35 18.47 -5.52 -16.52
CA LYS A 35 17.63 -4.76 -17.44
C LYS A 35 16.67 -3.83 -16.70
N PHE A 36 17.19 -2.79 -16.06
CA PHE A 36 16.39 -1.94 -15.16
C PHE A 36 15.39 -1.05 -15.91
N ASP A 37 15.71 -0.62 -17.13
CA ASP A 37 14.80 0.13 -18.01
C ASP A 37 13.53 -0.64 -18.35
N GLU A 38 13.69 -1.90 -18.75
CA GLU A 38 12.56 -2.79 -19.02
C GLU A 38 11.79 -3.13 -17.75
N ALA A 39 12.48 -3.36 -16.62
CA ALA A 39 11.83 -3.56 -15.33
C ALA A 39 10.96 -2.36 -14.95
N LEU A 40 11.46 -1.14 -15.10
CA LEU A 40 10.72 0.10 -14.86
C LEU A 40 9.51 0.22 -15.79
N SER A 41 9.68 -0.16 -17.07
CA SER A 41 8.60 -0.16 -18.06
C SER A 41 7.44 -1.05 -17.62
N VAL A 42 7.72 -2.28 -17.18
CA VAL A 42 6.70 -3.22 -16.65
C VAL A 42 5.98 -2.66 -15.43
N ILE A 43 6.71 -1.98 -14.53
CA ILE A 43 6.09 -1.37 -13.35
C ILE A 43 5.14 -0.24 -13.78
N ARG A 44 5.56 0.59 -14.75
CA ARG A 44 4.77 1.72 -15.26
C ARG A 44 3.51 1.33 -16.00
N GLU A 45 3.44 0.13 -16.57
CA GLU A 45 2.20 -0.41 -17.15
C GLU A 45 1.07 -0.47 -16.13
N SER A 46 1.43 -0.70 -14.86
CA SER A 46 0.47 -0.90 -13.78
C SER A 46 0.29 0.31 -12.88
N ILE A 47 1.31 1.15 -12.68
CA ILE A 47 1.28 2.29 -11.75
C ILE A 47 2.05 3.49 -12.29
N PRO A 48 1.57 4.73 -12.11
CA PRO A 48 2.31 5.93 -12.52
C PRO A 48 3.40 6.36 -11.52
N PHE A 49 3.45 5.72 -10.34
CA PHE A 49 4.31 6.05 -9.18
C PHE A 49 5.31 4.93 -8.79
N PRO A 50 6.15 4.40 -9.71
CA PRO A 50 7.14 3.37 -9.37
C PRO A 50 8.08 3.77 -8.22
N ALA A 51 8.62 4.99 -8.23
CA ALA A 51 9.59 5.46 -7.24
C ALA A 51 8.92 5.65 -5.89
N VAL A 52 7.83 6.42 -5.79
CA VAL A 52 7.08 6.60 -4.54
C VAL A 52 6.68 5.26 -3.93
N CYS A 53 6.24 4.28 -4.74
CA CYS A 53 5.95 2.93 -4.24
C CYS A 53 7.20 2.15 -3.81
N GLY A 54 8.38 2.46 -4.35
CA GLY A 54 9.67 1.93 -3.89
C GLY A 54 10.11 2.52 -2.55
N TYR A 55 9.69 3.75 -2.23
CA TYR A 55 10.03 4.44 -0.98
C TYR A 55 9.03 4.17 0.15
N ALA A 56 7.72 4.20 -0.13
CA ALA A 56 6.70 4.30 0.91
C ALA A 56 5.56 3.27 0.84
N CYS A 57 5.63 2.27 -0.05
CA CYS A 57 4.59 1.24 -0.14
C CYS A 57 4.64 0.29 1.07
N VAL A 58 3.46 -0.12 1.55
CA VAL A 58 3.26 -1.16 2.59
C VAL A 58 3.43 -2.60 2.08
N HIS A 59 3.95 -2.75 0.86
CA HIS A 59 4.42 -4.00 0.25
C HIS A 59 3.58 -5.28 0.49
N PRO A 60 2.24 -5.27 0.27
CA PRO A 60 1.40 -6.46 0.50
C PRO A 60 1.83 -7.68 -0.34
N CYS A 61 2.53 -7.42 -1.44
CA CYS A 61 3.17 -8.43 -2.28
C CYS A 61 4.28 -9.25 -1.58
N GLU A 62 4.97 -8.69 -0.58
CA GLU A 62 5.97 -9.38 0.22
C GLU A 62 5.31 -10.30 1.26
N THR A 63 4.23 -9.84 1.89
CA THR A 63 3.45 -10.61 2.89
C THR A 63 2.92 -11.93 2.33
N LYS A 64 2.53 -11.93 1.05
CA LYS A 64 2.01 -13.13 0.34
C LYS A 64 3.06 -13.84 -0.50
N CYS A 65 4.33 -13.46 -0.43
CA CYS A 65 5.37 -14.06 -1.25
C CYS A 65 5.54 -15.56 -0.93
N ALA A 66 5.41 -16.42 -1.95
CA ALA A 66 5.50 -17.87 -1.76
C ALA A 66 6.92 -18.36 -1.36
N ARG A 67 7.96 -17.53 -1.53
CA ARG A 67 9.32 -17.79 -1.01
C ARG A 67 9.34 -17.98 0.51
N ALA A 68 8.37 -17.43 1.23
CA ALA A 68 8.20 -17.64 2.67
C ALA A 68 7.96 -19.12 3.06
N GLN A 69 7.69 -20.01 2.09
CA GLN A 69 7.69 -21.46 2.31
C GLN A 69 9.10 -22.01 2.55
N TYR A 70 10.15 -21.37 2.03
CA TYR A 70 11.54 -21.78 2.18
C TYR A 70 12.27 -20.96 3.24
N ASP A 71 12.24 -19.63 3.09
CA ASP A 71 12.95 -18.69 3.97
C ASP A 71 12.21 -17.34 4.09
N GLN A 72 12.88 -16.21 3.84
CA GLN A 72 12.30 -14.87 3.90
C GLN A 72 11.69 -14.46 2.54
N PRO A 73 10.61 -13.66 2.51
CA PRO A 73 10.12 -13.04 1.28
C PRO A 73 11.21 -12.32 0.47
N LEU A 74 10.91 -12.05 -0.81
CA LEU A 74 11.75 -11.13 -1.58
C LEU A 74 11.58 -9.70 -1.06
N ALA A 75 12.63 -8.88 -1.10
CA ALA A 75 12.56 -7.44 -0.87
C ALA A 75 11.96 -6.70 -2.10
N ILE A 76 10.72 -7.03 -2.45
CA ILE A 76 10.00 -6.57 -3.65
C ILE A 76 9.90 -5.05 -3.70
N ARG A 77 9.68 -4.36 -2.57
CA ARG A 77 9.67 -2.88 -2.48
C ARG A 77 11.01 -2.29 -2.86
N MET A 78 12.10 -2.83 -2.33
CA MET A 78 13.45 -2.36 -2.63
C MET A 78 13.86 -2.68 -4.07
N LEU A 79 13.46 -3.84 -4.61
CA LEU A 79 13.66 -4.15 -6.04
C LEU A 79 12.92 -3.16 -6.94
N LYS A 80 11.69 -2.76 -6.57
CA LYS A 80 10.95 -1.72 -7.28
C LYS A 80 11.67 -0.37 -7.22
N ARG A 81 12.20 -0.01 -6.04
CA ARG A 81 13.01 1.20 -5.87
C ARG A 81 14.26 1.17 -6.77
N SER A 82 14.97 0.04 -6.83
CA SER A 82 16.11 -0.12 -7.74
C SER A 82 15.73 0.05 -9.20
N ALA A 83 14.60 -0.52 -9.65
CA ALA A 83 14.11 -0.28 -11.01
C ALA A 83 13.80 1.19 -11.28
N ALA A 84 13.22 1.89 -10.31
CA ALA A 84 12.89 3.31 -10.45
C ALA A 84 14.11 4.24 -10.43
N GLU A 85 15.14 3.94 -9.63
CA GLU A 85 16.34 4.78 -9.51
C GLU A 85 17.42 4.47 -10.56
N ILE A 86 17.56 3.21 -10.97
CA ILE A 86 18.59 2.79 -11.94
C ILE A 86 18.04 2.82 -13.37
N GLY A 87 16.74 2.53 -13.55
CA GLY A 87 16.11 2.47 -14.86
C GLY A 87 15.99 3.84 -15.51
N GLY A 88 16.13 3.87 -16.84
CA GLY A 88 16.04 5.04 -17.68
C GLY A 88 14.66 5.26 -18.33
N GLY A 89 14.70 5.92 -19.49
CA GLY A 89 13.51 6.45 -20.16
C GLY A 89 12.87 5.53 -21.21
N LEU A 90 13.26 4.26 -21.32
CA LEU A 90 12.78 3.35 -22.38
C LEU A 90 11.26 3.34 -22.52
N TRP A 91 10.53 3.27 -21.41
CA TRP A 91 9.06 3.27 -21.37
C TRP A 91 8.45 4.47 -22.11
N LYS A 92 9.11 5.64 -22.12
CA LYS A 92 8.63 6.86 -22.78
C LYS A 92 8.48 6.69 -24.28
N GLN A 93 9.29 5.83 -24.89
CA GLN A 93 9.25 5.53 -26.33
C GLN A 93 7.98 4.76 -26.72
N ASN A 94 7.39 4.04 -25.75
CA ASN A 94 6.23 3.18 -25.95
C ASN A 94 4.94 3.78 -25.37
N VAL A 95 5.00 4.96 -24.74
CA VAL A 95 3.81 5.67 -24.28
C VAL A 95 2.97 6.08 -25.49
N LYS A 96 1.70 5.65 -25.49
CA LYS A 96 0.72 6.02 -26.51
C LYS A 96 -0.35 6.88 -25.87
N ILE A 97 -0.58 8.04 -26.46
CA ILE A 97 -1.74 8.89 -26.15
C ILE A 97 -2.73 8.69 -27.29
N ALA A 98 -3.96 8.28 -26.96
CA ALA A 98 -5.01 8.11 -27.95
C ALA A 98 -5.41 9.48 -28.56
N PRO A 99 -5.98 9.50 -29.77
CA PRO A 99 -6.47 10.74 -30.38
C PRO A 99 -7.45 11.48 -29.47
N SER A 100 -7.51 12.80 -29.61
CA SER A 100 -8.43 13.63 -28.83
C SER A 100 -9.86 13.16 -28.98
N THR A 101 -10.51 12.89 -27.85
CA THR A 101 -11.93 12.51 -27.78
C THR A 101 -12.87 13.72 -27.82
N GLY A 102 -12.33 14.93 -27.68
CA GLY A 102 -13.10 16.16 -27.49
C GLY A 102 -13.78 16.28 -26.11
N LYS A 103 -13.68 15.25 -25.25
CA LYS A 103 -14.27 15.25 -23.91
C LYS A 103 -13.33 15.86 -22.87
N LYS A 104 -13.92 16.54 -21.89
CA LYS A 104 -13.22 17.20 -20.78
C LYS A 104 -13.55 16.54 -19.45
N ALA A 105 -12.53 16.23 -18.64
CA ALA A 105 -12.68 15.72 -17.29
C ALA A 105 -11.98 16.63 -16.27
N ALA A 106 -12.66 16.93 -15.16
CA ALA A 106 -12.07 17.61 -14.02
C ALA A 106 -11.78 16.60 -12.91
N VAL A 107 -10.58 16.64 -12.34
CA VAL A 107 -10.18 15.81 -11.19
C VAL A 107 -9.96 16.73 -10.00
N VAL A 108 -10.64 16.48 -8.90
CA VAL A 108 -10.54 17.27 -7.66
C VAL A 108 -9.68 16.51 -6.66
N GLY A 109 -8.48 17.02 -6.38
CA GLY A 109 -7.45 16.43 -5.55
C GLY A 109 -6.29 15.88 -6.38
N ALA A 110 -5.06 16.37 -6.12
CA ALA A 110 -3.83 15.91 -6.74
C ALA A 110 -3.07 14.90 -5.85
N GLY A 111 -3.82 14.05 -5.13
CA GLY A 111 -3.27 12.89 -4.42
C GLY A 111 -3.02 11.69 -5.34
N PRO A 112 -2.57 10.54 -4.80
CA PRO A 112 -2.25 9.34 -5.59
C PRO A 112 -3.44 8.85 -6.43
N CYS A 113 -4.66 8.89 -5.88
CA CYS A 113 -5.88 8.49 -6.58
C CYS A 113 -6.19 9.41 -7.78
N GLY A 114 -6.26 10.72 -7.54
CA GLY A 114 -6.57 11.73 -8.55
C GLY A 114 -5.54 11.78 -9.68
N LEU A 115 -4.25 11.81 -9.33
CA LEU A 115 -3.16 11.83 -10.31
C LEU A 115 -3.12 10.54 -11.14
N THR A 116 -3.43 9.39 -10.53
CA THR A 116 -3.53 8.13 -11.29
C THR A 116 -4.69 8.16 -12.27
N ALA A 117 -5.87 8.62 -11.84
CA ALA A 117 -7.01 8.73 -12.75
C ALA A 117 -6.72 9.69 -13.90
N ALA A 118 -6.12 10.84 -13.60
CA ALA A 118 -5.73 11.83 -14.59
C ALA A 118 -4.73 11.27 -15.61
N TYR A 119 -3.71 10.52 -15.16
CA TYR A 119 -2.70 9.87 -16.00
C TYR A 119 -3.32 8.96 -17.07
N TYR A 120 -4.27 8.11 -16.66
CA TYR A 120 -4.91 7.16 -17.57
C TYR A 120 -5.97 7.85 -18.46
N LEU A 121 -6.78 8.75 -17.92
CA LEU A 121 -7.77 9.51 -18.72
C LEU A 121 -7.11 10.37 -19.80
N ALA A 122 -5.98 11.01 -19.50
CA ALA A 122 -5.19 11.72 -20.50
C ALA A 122 -4.62 10.78 -21.56
N GLY A 123 -4.14 9.59 -21.15
CA GLY A 123 -3.69 8.54 -22.07
C GLY A 123 -4.79 8.08 -23.04
N LYS A 124 -6.06 8.11 -22.62
CA LYS A 124 -7.24 7.82 -23.46
C LYS A 124 -7.69 9.00 -24.34
N GLY A 125 -6.95 10.11 -24.35
CA GLY A 125 -7.22 11.24 -25.23
C GLY A 125 -8.31 12.18 -24.70
N HIS A 126 -8.67 12.09 -23.42
CA HIS A 126 -9.51 13.09 -22.77
C HIS A 126 -8.68 14.31 -22.33
N ARG A 127 -9.26 15.51 -22.40
CA ARG A 127 -8.62 16.70 -21.83
C ARG A 127 -8.87 16.72 -20.32
N VAL A 128 -7.81 16.62 -19.53
CA VAL A 128 -7.90 16.54 -18.06
C VAL A 128 -7.32 17.78 -17.39
N THR A 129 -8.08 18.34 -16.43
CA THR A 129 -7.59 19.36 -15.49
C THR A 129 -7.68 18.80 -14.07
N VAL A 130 -6.58 18.85 -13.32
CA VAL A 130 -6.52 18.51 -11.90
C VAL A 130 -6.57 19.79 -11.08
N TYR A 131 -7.46 19.86 -10.11
CA TYR A 131 -7.60 20.98 -9.16
C TYR A 131 -7.11 20.52 -7.79
N GLU A 132 -6.14 21.21 -7.23
CA GLU A 132 -5.54 20.92 -5.93
C GLU A 132 -5.72 22.12 -5.01
N ALA A 133 -6.28 21.89 -3.82
CA ALA A 133 -6.53 22.93 -2.83
C ALA A 133 -5.23 23.41 -2.17
N MET A 134 -4.24 22.53 -2.04
CA MET A 134 -2.95 22.80 -1.44
C MET A 134 -2.01 23.55 -2.40
N PRO A 135 -0.95 24.22 -1.90
CA PRO A 135 0.01 24.93 -2.75
C PRO A 135 0.74 24.04 -3.77
N GLU A 136 0.91 22.75 -3.46
CA GLU A 136 1.62 21.78 -4.30
C GLU A 136 0.84 20.46 -4.44
N ALA A 137 1.05 19.78 -5.57
CA ALA A 137 0.44 18.48 -5.84
C ALA A 137 1.13 17.33 -5.08
N GLY A 138 0.41 16.25 -4.81
CA GLY A 138 0.92 15.04 -4.15
C GLY A 138 0.03 14.54 -3.01
N GLY A 139 -0.88 15.38 -2.51
CA GLY A 139 -1.78 15.04 -1.42
C GLY A 139 -1.05 14.50 -0.18
N MET A 140 -1.59 13.45 0.45
CA MET A 140 -0.98 12.83 1.64
C MET A 140 0.44 12.29 1.42
N MET A 141 0.87 12.02 0.18
CA MET A 141 2.26 11.64 -0.09
C MET A 141 3.23 12.79 0.18
N ARG A 142 2.80 14.04 -0.07
CA ARG A 142 3.60 15.24 0.21
C ARG A 142 3.44 15.71 1.65
N TYR A 143 2.19 15.79 2.11
CA TYR A 143 1.86 16.47 3.35
C TYR A 143 1.81 15.54 4.57
N GLY A 144 1.65 14.23 4.37
CA GLY A 144 1.56 13.25 5.45
C GLY A 144 2.78 12.36 5.63
N ILE A 145 3.57 12.12 4.60
CA ILE A 145 4.75 11.24 4.68
C ILE A 145 6.00 12.09 4.88
N PRO A 146 6.79 11.88 5.95
CA PRO A 146 8.01 12.65 6.16
C PRO A 146 9.05 12.45 5.07
N SER A 147 9.82 13.50 4.77
CA SER A 147 10.90 13.48 3.76
C SER A 147 11.98 12.40 3.98
N TYR A 148 12.16 11.94 5.23
CA TYR A 148 13.08 10.84 5.53
C TYR A 148 12.59 9.46 5.06
N ARG A 149 11.30 9.34 4.73
CA ARG A 149 10.70 8.15 4.08
C ARG A 149 10.44 8.38 2.61
N LEU A 150 9.93 9.55 2.24
CA LEU A 150 9.64 9.92 0.85
C LEU A 150 10.14 11.34 0.56
N PRO A 151 11.32 11.50 -0.05
CA PRO A 151 11.84 12.82 -0.38
C PRO A 151 10.92 13.57 -1.35
N GLY A 152 10.68 14.86 -1.10
CA GLY A 152 9.84 15.72 -1.95
C GLY A 152 10.29 15.74 -3.41
N SER A 153 11.61 15.76 -3.66
CA SER A 153 12.17 15.74 -5.02
C SER A 153 11.84 14.49 -5.83
N ILE A 154 11.72 13.33 -5.16
CA ILE A 154 11.30 12.08 -5.81
C ILE A 154 9.82 12.17 -6.22
N LEU A 155 8.99 12.72 -5.33
CA LEU A 155 7.58 12.94 -5.61
C LEU A 155 7.37 13.97 -6.73
N ASP A 156 8.10 15.08 -6.72
CA ASP A 156 8.06 16.12 -7.75
C ASP A 156 8.39 15.56 -9.13
N ALA A 157 9.44 14.73 -9.22
CA ALA A 157 9.83 14.10 -10.47
C ALA A 157 8.71 13.20 -11.04
N GLU A 158 8.06 12.38 -10.21
CA GLU A 158 6.97 11.52 -10.69
C GLU A 158 5.70 12.31 -11.05
N ILE A 159 5.38 13.38 -10.31
CA ILE A 159 4.27 14.27 -10.66
C ILE A 159 4.55 14.98 -11.99
N ALA A 160 5.80 15.39 -12.25
CA ALA A 160 6.20 15.98 -13.52
C ALA A 160 6.05 14.99 -14.68
N GLU A 161 6.42 13.72 -14.50
CA GLU A 161 6.19 12.66 -15.50
C GLU A 161 4.69 12.46 -15.80
N ILE A 162 3.84 12.55 -14.78
CA ILE A 162 2.38 12.47 -14.95
C ILE A 162 1.87 13.70 -15.70
N ALA A 163 2.24 14.91 -15.27
CA ALA A 163 1.85 16.16 -15.90
C ALA A 163 2.30 16.24 -17.37
N GLY A 164 3.44 15.63 -17.71
CA GLY A 164 3.98 15.50 -19.06
C GLY A 164 3.05 14.84 -20.07
N ARG A 165 1.96 14.19 -19.63
CA ARG A 165 0.87 13.69 -20.49
C ARG A 165 -0.12 14.76 -20.96
N GLY A 166 0.20 16.04 -20.79
CA GLY A 166 -0.68 17.15 -21.17
C GLY A 166 -1.78 17.42 -20.15
N ILE A 167 -1.57 17.03 -18.89
CA ILE A 167 -2.50 17.25 -17.78
C ILE A 167 -2.21 18.63 -17.19
N ALA A 168 -3.24 19.47 -17.10
CA ALA A 168 -3.12 20.76 -16.42
C ALA A 168 -3.38 20.59 -14.92
N ILE A 169 -2.39 20.89 -14.07
CA ILE A 169 -2.54 20.85 -12.62
C ILE A 169 -2.64 22.29 -12.10
N LYS A 170 -3.76 22.62 -11.46
CA LYS A 170 -4.04 23.93 -10.85
C LYS A 170 -3.99 23.79 -9.33
N THR A 171 -2.87 24.19 -8.73
CA THR A 171 -2.70 24.21 -7.27
C THR A 171 -3.31 25.47 -6.66
N GLY A 172 -3.43 25.51 -5.32
CA GLY A 172 -4.06 26.61 -4.57
C GLY A 172 -5.52 26.87 -4.95
N THR A 173 -6.18 25.91 -5.61
CA THR A 173 -7.52 26.05 -6.16
C THR A 173 -8.45 25.05 -5.50
N ARG A 174 -9.13 25.50 -4.44
CA ARG A 174 -10.15 24.72 -3.75
C ARG A 174 -11.43 24.67 -4.58
N ILE A 175 -12.05 23.49 -4.67
CA ILE A 175 -13.35 23.26 -5.31
C ILE A 175 -14.36 22.93 -4.22
N ASP A 176 -15.43 23.73 -4.15
CA ASP A 176 -16.50 23.60 -3.13
C ASP A 176 -17.84 23.15 -3.74
N SER A 177 -17.82 22.61 -4.97
CA SER A 177 -19.00 22.07 -5.64
C SER A 177 -18.61 21.28 -6.89
N ALA A 178 -19.07 20.03 -7.01
CA ALA A 178 -18.92 19.30 -8.28
C ALA A 178 -19.75 19.93 -9.41
N ALA A 179 -20.93 20.46 -9.08
CA ALA A 179 -21.86 21.04 -10.04
C ALA A 179 -21.32 22.33 -10.71
N SER A 180 -20.39 23.07 -10.07
CA SER A 180 -19.80 24.26 -10.73
C SER A 180 -18.93 23.84 -11.91
N LEU A 181 -18.14 22.78 -11.76
CA LEU A 181 -17.30 22.24 -12.83
C LEU A 181 -18.16 21.70 -14.00
N LEU A 182 -19.27 21.03 -13.72
CA LEU A 182 -20.20 20.62 -14.78
C LEU A 182 -20.74 21.83 -15.58
N ARG A 183 -21.10 22.91 -14.89
CA ARG A 183 -21.55 24.16 -15.54
C ARG A 183 -20.43 24.87 -16.34
N GLU A 184 -19.16 24.68 -15.97
CA GLU A 184 -18.01 25.15 -16.75
C GLU A 184 -17.77 24.31 -18.03
N GLY A 185 -18.58 23.27 -18.27
CA GLY A 185 -18.56 22.47 -19.48
C GLY A 185 -17.64 21.24 -19.39
N TYR A 186 -17.27 20.80 -18.19
CA TYR A 186 -16.68 19.48 -17.99
C TYR A 186 -17.73 18.38 -18.19
N ASN A 187 -17.36 17.34 -18.93
CA ASN A 187 -18.25 16.21 -19.19
C ASN A 187 -18.27 15.20 -18.03
N ALA A 188 -17.19 15.14 -17.25
CA ALA A 188 -17.12 14.34 -16.03
C ALA A 188 -16.31 15.08 -14.94
N VAL A 189 -16.70 14.87 -13.69
CA VAL A 189 -16.00 15.36 -12.50
C VAL A 189 -15.63 14.17 -11.62
N PHE A 190 -14.38 14.07 -11.22
CA PHE A 190 -13.87 13.03 -10.35
C PHE A 190 -13.42 13.60 -9.00
N LEU A 191 -14.06 13.18 -7.92
CA LEU A 191 -13.77 13.58 -6.55
C LEU A 191 -12.77 12.61 -5.92
N ALA A 192 -11.52 13.06 -5.79
CA ALA A 192 -10.41 12.33 -5.18
C ALA A 192 -9.74 13.16 -4.09
N SER A 193 -10.55 13.92 -3.33
CA SER A 193 -10.09 14.88 -2.31
C SER A 193 -9.36 14.24 -1.14
N GLY A 194 -9.56 12.94 -0.90
CA GLY A 194 -9.04 12.22 0.25
C GLY A 194 -9.74 12.59 1.57
N ALA A 195 -9.15 12.14 2.67
CA ALA A 195 -9.65 12.33 4.04
C ALA A 195 -8.70 13.26 4.82
N TRP A 196 -8.96 14.57 4.75
CA TRP A 196 -8.09 15.59 5.38
C TRP A 196 -8.54 15.99 6.78
N GLN A 197 -9.77 15.68 7.18
CA GLN A 197 -10.27 16.08 8.48
C GLN A 197 -9.71 15.14 9.55
N SER A 198 -9.00 15.67 10.52
CA SER A 198 -8.54 14.85 11.63
C SER A 198 -9.67 14.49 12.59
N SER A 199 -9.61 13.27 13.12
CA SER A 199 -10.52 12.82 14.17
C SER A 199 -10.12 13.44 15.51
N LYS A 200 -11.06 14.13 16.14
CA LYS A 200 -10.89 14.68 17.48
C LYS A 200 -10.99 13.57 18.52
N LEU A 201 -10.11 13.62 19.51
CA LEU A 201 -10.08 12.66 20.62
C LEU A 201 -11.13 12.99 21.70
N GLY A 202 -11.47 14.28 21.87
CA GLY A 202 -12.50 14.72 22.82
C GLY A 202 -12.12 14.55 24.29
N MET A 203 -10.84 14.80 24.64
CA MET A 203 -10.38 14.69 26.01
C MET A 203 -10.81 15.89 26.85
N ALA A 204 -10.97 15.68 28.16
CA ALA A 204 -11.18 16.78 29.10
C ALA A 204 -9.84 17.50 29.36
N GLY A 205 -9.88 18.82 29.50
CA GLY A 205 -8.67 19.63 29.67
C GLY A 205 -7.87 19.69 28.37
N GLU A 206 -7.73 20.89 27.82
CA GLU A 206 -6.81 21.20 26.71
C GLU A 206 -5.91 22.36 27.16
N GLU A 207 -5.37 22.24 28.37
CA GLU A 207 -4.53 23.28 29.01
C GLU A 207 -3.05 23.22 28.58
N MET A 208 -2.75 22.43 27.55
CA MET A 208 -1.45 22.27 26.90
C MET A 208 -1.63 22.22 25.38
N PRO A 209 -0.56 22.37 24.58
CA PRO A 209 -0.63 22.18 23.13
C PRO A 209 -1.13 20.77 22.78
N VAL A 210 -2.34 20.69 22.21
CA VAL A 210 -2.89 19.50 21.57
C VAL A 210 -2.85 19.74 20.06
N ILE A 211 -1.92 19.08 19.39
CA ILE A 211 -1.59 19.30 17.99
C ILE A 211 -2.22 18.18 17.17
N ASP A 212 -2.85 18.55 16.05
CA ASP A 212 -3.27 17.55 15.07
C ASP A 212 -2.06 16.90 14.40
N GLY A 213 -2.04 15.56 14.32
CA GLY A 213 -0.94 14.81 13.74
C GLY A 213 -0.71 15.09 12.25
N ILE A 214 -1.76 15.38 11.49
CA ILE A 214 -1.62 15.72 10.07
C ILE A 214 -1.10 17.15 9.90
N SER A 215 -1.66 18.12 10.63
CA SER A 215 -1.11 19.49 10.65
C SER A 215 0.35 19.51 11.08
N PHE A 216 0.73 18.73 12.10
CA PHE A 216 2.12 18.61 12.54
C PHE A 216 3.03 18.06 11.42
N LEU A 217 2.63 16.97 10.77
CA LEU A 217 3.41 16.38 9.67
C LEU A 217 3.47 17.29 8.43
N GLN A 218 2.40 18.04 8.17
CA GLN A 218 2.36 19.06 7.14
C GLN A 218 3.40 20.15 7.43
N ASP A 219 3.44 20.67 8.65
CA ASP A 219 4.43 21.67 9.06
C ASP A 219 5.87 21.11 8.99
N VAL A 220 6.06 19.83 9.34
CA VAL A 220 7.35 19.15 9.22
C VAL A 220 7.80 19.13 7.77
N ASN A 221 6.91 18.71 6.86
CA ASN A 221 7.22 18.60 5.44
C ASN A 221 7.39 19.96 4.75
N ASN A 222 6.73 21.01 5.25
CA ASN A 222 6.93 22.38 4.77
C ASN A 222 8.18 23.05 5.37
N GLY A 223 8.87 22.39 6.30
CA GLY A 223 10.04 22.96 6.99
C GLY A 223 9.69 24.07 7.99
N THR A 224 8.42 24.17 8.39
CA THR A 224 7.90 25.21 9.29
C THR A 224 7.58 24.68 10.70
N ALA A 225 7.69 23.37 10.93
CA ALA A 225 7.41 22.79 12.24
C ALA A 225 8.36 23.30 13.32
N ALA A 226 7.76 23.82 14.39
CA ALA A 226 8.46 24.08 15.65
C ALA A 226 8.66 22.77 16.42
N SER A 227 9.66 22.75 17.31
CA SER A 227 9.82 21.65 18.26
C SER A 227 8.58 21.53 19.15
N PRO A 228 7.93 20.34 19.22
CA PRO A 228 6.71 20.17 20.01
C PRO A 228 6.97 20.17 21.53
N GLY A 229 8.22 20.19 21.99
CA GLY A 229 8.60 20.19 23.40
C GLY A 229 9.71 19.21 23.72
N ARG A 230 10.10 19.09 25.00
CA ARG A 230 11.12 18.12 25.44
C ARG A 230 10.50 16.73 25.66
N ARG A 231 9.26 16.66 26.13
CA ARG A 231 8.49 15.42 26.28
C ARG A 231 7.23 15.50 25.43
N VAL A 232 7.02 14.50 24.58
CA VAL A 232 5.93 14.50 23.60
C VAL A 232 5.16 13.19 23.68
N ALA A 233 3.85 13.27 23.86
CA ALA A 233 2.96 12.12 23.77
C ALA A 233 2.26 12.10 22.40
N VAL A 234 2.30 10.98 21.69
CA VAL A 234 1.63 10.79 20.40
C VAL A 234 0.53 9.76 20.56
N ILE A 235 -0.72 10.15 20.30
CA ILE A 235 -1.87 9.26 20.46
C ILE A 235 -2.19 8.59 19.13
N GLY A 236 -2.08 7.26 19.07
CA GLY A 236 -2.39 6.48 17.88
C GLY A 236 -1.49 5.27 17.70
N GLY A 237 -1.72 4.48 16.64
CA GLY A 237 -0.86 3.34 16.33
C GLY A 237 -0.71 3.04 14.83
N GLY A 238 -1.24 3.90 13.97
CA GLY A 238 -1.03 3.82 12.52
C GLY A 238 0.25 4.51 12.08
N ASN A 239 0.55 4.45 10.79
CA ASN A 239 1.76 5.07 10.22
C ASN A 239 1.87 6.57 10.55
N THR A 240 0.75 7.33 10.53
CA THR A 240 0.74 8.75 10.94
C THR A 240 1.30 8.96 12.35
N ALA A 241 0.94 8.10 13.31
CA ALA A 241 1.42 8.20 14.68
C ALA A 241 2.92 7.90 14.78
N ILE A 242 3.39 6.88 14.06
CA ILE A 242 4.81 6.53 14.00
C ILE A 242 5.63 7.62 13.31
N ASP A 243 5.14 8.13 12.19
CA ASP A 243 5.78 9.21 11.43
C ASP A 243 5.87 10.49 12.29
N ALA A 244 4.80 10.83 13.01
CA ALA A 244 4.79 11.98 13.91
C ALA A 244 5.77 11.80 15.08
N ALA A 245 5.80 10.63 15.71
CA ALA A 245 6.72 10.33 16.81
C ALA A 245 8.18 10.45 16.37
N ARG A 246 8.54 9.81 15.25
CA ARG A 246 9.89 9.85 14.68
C ARG A 246 10.28 11.25 14.18
N SER A 247 9.32 12.05 13.73
CA SER A 247 9.55 13.45 13.36
C SER A 247 9.76 14.33 14.58
N ALA A 248 9.04 14.09 15.69
CA ALA A 248 9.26 14.79 16.96
C ALA A 248 10.67 14.54 17.51
N VAL A 249 11.18 13.30 17.43
CA VAL A 249 12.59 12.98 17.75
C VAL A 249 13.55 13.84 16.93
N ARG A 250 13.32 13.96 15.61
CA ARG A 250 14.14 14.77 14.69
C ARG A 250 14.09 16.28 14.96
N LEU A 251 12.99 16.74 15.55
CA LEU A 251 12.83 18.13 16.01
C LEU A 251 13.39 18.36 17.42
N GLY A 252 14.15 17.42 17.97
CA GLY A 252 14.88 17.57 19.23
C GLY A 252 14.07 17.26 20.50
N ALA A 253 12.94 16.56 20.38
CA ALA A 253 12.27 16.02 21.55
C ALA A 253 13.21 15.04 22.29
N GLY A 254 13.33 15.20 23.61
CA GLY A 254 14.19 14.36 24.44
C GLY A 254 13.56 13.02 24.81
N GLU A 255 12.23 13.00 24.93
CA GLU A 255 11.44 11.80 25.20
C GLU A 255 10.16 11.83 24.36
N VAL A 256 9.89 10.75 23.64
CA VAL A 256 8.69 10.60 22.81
C VAL A 256 8.00 9.29 23.16
N ALA A 257 6.72 9.37 23.54
CA ALA A 257 5.91 8.21 23.87
C ALA A 257 4.70 8.11 22.94
N VAL A 258 4.56 6.99 22.24
CA VAL A 258 3.35 6.62 21.49
C VAL A 258 2.39 5.92 22.44
N ILE A 259 1.20 6.49 22.63
CA ILE A 259 0.14 5.93 23.46
C ILE A 259 -0.84 5.18 22.58
N TYR A 260 -0.93 3.86 22.77
CA TYR A 260 -1.75 2.98 21.96
C TYR A 260 -2.70 2.14 22.80
N ARG A 261 -4.00 2.23 22.48
CA ARG A 261 -5.09 1.59 23.22
C ARG A 261 -5.20 0.07 23.07
N ARG A 262 -4.26 -0.58 22.39
CA ARG A 262 -4.28 -2.03 22.08
C ARG A 262 -2.87 -2.60 22.24
N ALA A 263 -2.72 -3.90 21.99
CA ALA A 263 -1.42 -4.58 22.05
C ALA A 263 -0.52 -4.21 20.86
N LEU A 264 0.79 -4.38 21.03
CA LEU A 264 1.81 -4.01 20.04
C LEU A 264 1.59 -4.70 18.68
N ASP A 265 1.26 -5.99 18.70
CA ASP A 265 0.96 -6.82 17.52
C ASP A 265 -0.33 -6.44 16.79
N GLN A 266 -1.14 -5.55 17.39
CA GLN A 266 -2.37 -5.02 16.81
C GLN A 266 -2.21 -3.63 16.20
N MET A 267 -1.01 -3.03 16.28
CA MET A 267 -0.72 -1.74 15.68
C MET A 267 -0.91 -1.78 14.16
N PRO A 268 -1.67 -0.85 13.55
CA PRO A 268 -1.82 -0.79 12.10
C PRO A 268 -0.57 -0.35 11.33
N ALA A 269 0.43 0.25 12.00
CA ALA A 269 1.67 0.67 11.35
C ALA A 269 2.49 -0.52 10.83
N GLY A 270 3.32 -0.28 9.81
CA GLY A 270 4.22 -1.31 9.28
C GLY A 270 5.20 -1.78 10.36
N ALA A 271 5.46 -3.10 10.43
CA ALA A 271 6.33 -3.68 11.44
C ALA A 271 7.75 -3.09 11.40
N GLU A 272 8.25 -2.80 10.20
CA GLU A 272 9.53 -2.14 9.98
C GLU A 272 9.55 -0.69 10.48
N GLU A 273 8.42 0.01 10.40
CA GLU A 273 8.32 1.40 10.88
C GLU A 273 8.24 1.43 12.41
N ILE A 274 7.54 0.47 13.01
CA ILE A 274 7.49 0.27 14.48
C ILE A 274 8.90 -0.06 15.00
N ALA A 275 9.60 -1.00 14.35
CA ALA A 275 10.96 -1.36 14.71
C ALA A 275 11.91 -0.15 14.60
N ALA A 276 11.82 0.63 13.53
CA ALA A 276 12.62 1.85 13.36
C ALA A 276 12.32 2.92 14.43
N ALA A 277 11.05 3.07 14.85
CA ALA A 277 10.69 3.99 15.93
C ALA A 277 11.30 3.55 17.27
N LEU A 278 11.21 2.26 17.61
CA LEU A 278 11.82 1.70 18.81
C LEU A 278 13.35 1.86 18.80
N GLU A 279 14.00 1.61 17.65
CA GLU A 279 15.43 1.85 17.48
C GLU A 279 15.81 3.32 17.71
N GLU A 280 14.95 4.25 17.27
CA GLU A 280 15.10 5.71 17.44
C GLU A 280 14.74 6.20 18.86
N GLY A 281 14.47 5.29 19.80
CA GLY A 281 14.22 5.61 21.21
C GLY A 281 12.78 6.02 21.52
N VAL A 282 11.84 5.82 20.58
CA VAL A 282 10.41 6.06 20.84
C VAL A 282 9.88 4.98 21.77
N ILE A 283 9.26 5.40 22.87
CA ILE A 283 8.58 4.51 23.80
C ILE A 283 7.18 4.21 23.25
N ILE A 284 6.75 2.94 23.27
CA ILE A 284 5.38 2.57 22.86
C ILE A 284 4.63 2.04 24.07
N GLU A 285 3.74 2.87 24.61
CA GLU A 285 2.87 2.53 25.73
C GLU A 285 1.59 1.88 25.20
N CYS A 286 1.60 0.55 25.16
CA CYS A 286 0.45 -0.24 24.75
C CYS A 286 -0.61 -0.35 25.85
N GLN A 287 -1.80 -0.79 25.46
CA GLN A 287 -2.94 -0.96 26.35
C GLN A 287 -3.25 0.29 27.20
N ALA A 288 -3.05 1.47 26.62
CA ALA A 288 -3.27 2.74 27.28
C ALA A 288 -4.17 3.65 26.42
N ALA A 289 -5.16 4.27 27.05
CA ALA A 289 -6.03 5.25 26.41
C ALA A 289 -5.99 6.58 27.19
N PRO A 290 -5.77 7.71 26.51
CA PRO A 290 -5.74 9.01 27.18
C PRO A 290 -7.17 9.46 27.58
N VAL A 291 -7.28 10.14 28.72
CA VAL A 291 -8.57 10.60 29.27
C VAL A 291 -8.60 12.10 29.56
N LYS A 292 -7.46 12.70 29.95
CA LYS A 292 -7.38 14.11 30.33
C LYS A 292 -6.00 14.69 30.01
N ALA A 293 -5.95 15.92 29.49
CA ALA A 293 -4.69 16.64 29.29
C ALA A 293 -4.71 17.97 30.09
N THR A 294 -3.85 18.08 31.09
CA THR A 294 -3.67 19.28 31.93
C THR A 294 -2.25 19.79 31.79
N ARG A 295 -1.97 21.07 32.04
CA ARG A 295 -0.62 21.64 31.83
C ARG A 295 0.51 20.74 32.38
N GLY A 296 1.32 20.16 31.48
CA GLY A 296 2.46 19.29 31.82
C GLY A 296 2.17 17.80 32.06
N LEU A 297 0.90 17.37 32.06
CA LEU A 297 0.47 16.01 32.43
C LEU A 297 -0.65 15.47 31.52
N LEU A 298 -0.44 14.28 30.97
CA LEU A 298 -1.43 13.48 30.28
C LEU A 298 -1.89 12.35 31.19
N THR A 299 -3.16 12.35 31.59
CA THR A 299 -3.77 11.22 32.31
C THR A 299 -4.25 10.19 31.31
N CYS A 300 -3.86 8.94 31.52
CA CYS A 300 -4.28 7.76 30.76
C CYS A 300 -4.95 6.74 31.69
N VAL A 301 -5.70 5.81 31.09
CA VAL A 301 -6.28 4.65 31.74
C VAL A 301 -5.79 3.38 31.06
N ARG A 302 -5.59 2.29 31.80
CA ARG A 302 -5.28 0.98 31.20
C ARG A 302 -6.49 0.45 30.45
N THR A 303 -6.23 -0.33 29.41
CA THR A 303 -7.27 -0.95 28.59
C THR A 303 -7.02 -2.45 28.49
N LYS A 304 -8.10 -3.23 28.46
CA LYS A 304 -8.07 -4.68 28.21
C LYS A 304 -8.84 -5.03 26.93
N PRO A 305 -8.50 -6.15 26.26
CA PRO A 305 -9.28 -6.63 25.12
C PRO A 305 -10.71 -6.99 25.54
N GLY A 306 -11.69 -6.37 24.87
CA GLY A 306 -13.12 -6.72 24.95
C GLY A 306 -13.59 -7.52 23.74
N SER A 307 -14.90 -7.47 23.48
CA SER A 307 -15.50 -8.07 22.28
C SER A 307 -14.89 -7.51 21.00
N ARG A 308 -14.83 -8.31 19.93
CA ARG A 308 -14.32 -7.85 18.64
C ARG A 308 -15.22 -6.74 18.07
N ASP A 309 -14.59 -5.71 17.52
CA ASP A 309 -15.23 -4.61 16.79
C ASP A 309 -15.67 -5.06 15.38
N ALA A 310 -16.33 -4.18 14.62
CA ALA A 310 -16.78 -4.46 13.25
C ALA A 310 -15.62 -4.82 12.28
N GLY A 311 -14.39 -4.41 12.60
CA GLY A 311 -13.18 -4.78 11.87
C GLY A 311 -12.54 -6.08 12.36
N GLY A 312 -13.24 -6.84 13.21
CA GLY A 312 -12.79 -8.09 13.78
C GLY A 312 -11.71 -7.95 14.86
N ARG A 313 -11.34 -6.73 15.29
CA ARG A 313 -10.28 -6.51 16.29
C ARG A 313 -10.88 -6.34 17.68
N PRO A 314 -10.30 -6.90 18.75
CA PRO A 314 -10.79 -6.66 20.11
C PRO A 314 -10.96 -5.16 20.40
N ALA A 315 -12.14 -4.77 20.86
CA ALA A 315 -12.43 -3.41 21.29
C ALA A 315 -11.65 -3.13 22.59
N PRO A 316 -10.99 -1.97 22.71
CA PRO A 316 -10.30 -1.61 23.94
C PRO A 316 -11.32 -1.19 25.01
N VAL A 317 -11.33 -1.88 26.14
CA VAL A 317 -12.22 -1.59 27.27
C VAL A 317 -11.38 -0.98 28.40
N PRO A 318 -11.70 0.24 28.87
CA PRO A 318 -11.02 0.84 30.02
C PRO A 318 -11.11 -0.06 31.27
N VAL A 319 -10.03 -0.09 32.04
CA VAL A 319 -9.98 -0.74 33.35
C VAL A 319 -10.19 0.34 34.41
N GLU A 320 -11.29 0.27 35.13
CA GLU A 320 -11.63 1.24 36.18
C GLU A 320 -10.58 1.25 37.30
N GLY A 321 -10.22 2.44 37.80
CA GLY A 321 -9.22 2.61 38.86
C GLY A 321 -7.76 2.39 38.43
N SER A 322 -7.50 2.31 37.13
CA SER A 322 -6.17 2.09 36.56
C SER A 322 -5.53 3.36 35.97
N GLU A 323 -6.00 4.53 36.39
CA GLU A 323 -5.52 5.81 35.93
C GLU A 323 -4.05 6.02 36.31
N PHE A 324 -3.29 6.55 35.35
CA PHE A 324 -1.89 6.91 35.56
C PHE A 324 -1.55 8.17 34.75
N THR A 325 -0.49 8.85 35.12
CA THR A 325 -0.08 10.11 34.48
C THR A 325 1.26 9.97 33.77
N ILE A 326 1.37 10.65 32.63
CA ILE A 326 2.59 10.77 31.84
C ILE A 326 2.93 12.26 31.77
N ALA A 327 4.16 12.62 32.13
CA ALA A 327 4.60 14.00 32.01
C ALA A 327 4.87 14.33 30.54
N THR A 328 4.20 15.35 30.01
CA THR A 328 4.33 15.74 28.61
C THR A 328 4.13 17.23 28.43
N ASP A 329 4.87 17.81 27.50
CA ASP A 329 4.79 19.24 27.19
C ASP A 329 3.78 19.51 26.06
N ALA A 330 3.56 18.53 25.18
CA ALA A 330 2.54 18.56 24.13
C ALA A 330 1.97 17.17 23.85
N VAL A 331 0.78 17.14 23.24
CA VAL A 331 0.14 15.92 22.74
C VAL A 331 -0.09 16.05 21.24
N ILE A 332 0.33 15.04 20.47
CA ILE A 332 0.04 14.94 19.04
C ILE A 332 -1.04 13.87 18.82
N VAL A 333 -2.17 14.23 18.23
CA VAL A 333 -3.31 13.32 18.04
C VAL A 333 -3.31 12.77 16.61
N ALA A 334 -3.12 11.46 16.46
CA ALA A 334 -3.02 10.74 15.19
C ALA A 334 -3.94 9.50 15.16
N ILE A 335 -5.23 9.70 15.46
CA ILE A 335 -6.21 8.62 15.67
C ILE A 335 -7.12 8.32 14.47
N GLY A 336 -6.87 8.95 13.32
CA GLY A 336 -7.58 8.71 12.07
C GLY A 336 -8.07 9.98 11.39
N GLN A 337 -8.43 9.84 10.12
CA GLN A 337 -8.89 10.97 9.29
C GLN A 337 -10.27 10.65 8.69
N LYS A 338 -11.00 11.69 8.31
CA LYS A 338 -12.33 11.63 7.71
C LYS A 338 -12.39 12.45 6.44
N ALA A 339 -13.23 11.99 5.52
CA ALA A 339 -13.62 12.75 4.33
C ALA A 339 -14.70 13.78 4.68
N ASP A 340 -15.01 14.65 3.74
CA ASP A 340 -16.10 15.62 3.85
C ASP A 340 -16.94 15.66 2.56
N PRO A 341 -17.97 14.81 2.44
CA PRO A 341 -18.82 14.76 1.25
C PRO A 341 -19.66 16.04 1.07
N LEU A 342 -19.94 16.77 2.15
CA LEU A 342 -20.81 17.94 2.11
C LEU A 342 -20.17 19.12 1.36
N VAL A 343 -18.84 19.21 1.38
CA VAL A 343 -18.08 20.18 0.57
C VAL A 343 -18.45 20.10 -0.91
N PHE A 344 -18.74 18.90 -1.43
CA PHE A 344 -19.08 18.73 -2.84
C PHE A 344 -20.59 18.66 -3.13
N LYS A 345 -21.43 18.77 -2.09
CA LYS A 345 -22.89 18.65 -2.16
C LYS A 345 -23.36 17.32 -2.75
N VAL A 346 -22.67 16.24 -2.41
CA VAL A 346 -23.01 14.86 -2.78
C VAL A 346 -23.47 14.08 -1.55
N ALA A 347 -24.15 12.95 -1.78
CA ALA A 347 -24.56 12.07 -0.69
C ALA A 347 -23.35 11.48 0.04
N GLY A 348 -23.45 11.38 1.36
CA GLY A 348 -22.44 10.78 2.23
C GLY A 348 -22.98 9.56 2.96
N ASN A 349 -22.08 8.64 3.28
CA ASN A 349 -22.37 7.50 4.15
C ASN A 349 -22.36 7.94 5.64
N PRO A 350 -22.95 7.15 6.55
CA PRO A 350 -22.93 7.44 7.99
C PRO A 350 -21.54 7.59 8.61
N ASP A 351 -20.52 6.98 8.00
CA ASP A 351 -19.12 7.08 8.44
C ASP A 351 -18.40 8.36 7.96
N GLY A 352 -19.09 9.20 7.18
CA GLY A 352 -18.56 10.46 6.64
C GLY A 352 -17.82 10.31 5.31
N THR A 353 -17.87 9.15 4.65
CA THR A 353 -17.33 8.97 3.29
C THR A 353 -18.34 9.38 2.21
N ILE A 354 -17.88 9.61 0.97
CA ILE A 354 -18.77 9.85 -0.17
C ILE A 354 -19.46 8.55 -0.57
N GLN A 355 -20.79 8.60 -0.72
CA GLN A 355 -21.57 7.48 -1.22
C GLN A 355 -21.43 7.34 -2.73
N VAL A 356 -21.08 6.14 -3.19
CA VAL A 356 -20.97 5.79 -4.61
C VAL A 356 -21.61 4.44 -4.90
N ASN A 357 -21.87 4.17 -6.18
CA ASN A 357 -22.13 2.82 -6.66
C ASN A 357 -20.80 2.02 -6.71
N ASP A 358 -20.74 0.83 -6.12
CA ASP A 358 -19.50 0.06 -5.99
C ASP A 358 -18.91 -0.44 -7.32
N ASP A 359 -19.75 -0.63 -8.34
CA ASP A 359 -19.34 -1.11 -9.66
C ASP A 359 -18.85 0.02 -10.56
N THR A 360 -19.56 1.15 -10.57
CA THR A 360 -19.31 2.27 -11.48
C THR A 360 -18.53 3.42 -10.84
N LEU A 361 -18.46 3.48 -9.51
CA LEU A 361 -17.91 4.59 -8.72
C LEU A 361 -18.63 5.93 -8.93
N ALA A 362 -19.81 5.91 -9.55
CA ALA A 362 -20.65 7.08 -9.75
C ALA A 362 -21.32 7.49 -8.44
N THR A 363 -21.41 8.80 -8.21
CA THR A 363 -22.21 9.37 -7.12
C THR A 363 -23.69 9.46 -7.53
N SER A 364 -24.54 10.00 -6.66
CA SER A 364 -25.93 10.33 -7.02
C SER A 364 -26.07 11.48 -8.02
N MET A 365 -25.01 12.25 -8.28
CA MET A 365 -25.00 13.33 -9.26
C MET A 365 -24.46 12.81 -10.60
N GLU A 366 -25.25 12.93 -11.67
CA GLU A 366 -24.87 12.51 -13.01
C GLU A 366 -23.58 13.19 -13.48
N GLY A 367 -22.67 12.41 -14.06
CA GLY A 367 -21.35 12.88 -14.49
C GLY A 367 -20.34 13.08 -13.35
N VAL A 368 -20.69 12.77 -12.10
CA VAL A 368 -19.79 12.88 -10.94
C VAL A 368 -19.44 11.52 -10.36
N PHE A 369 -18.14 11.26 -10.22
CA PHE A 369 -17.55 10.03 -9.70
C PHE A 369 -16.71 10.34 -8.47
N ALA A 370 -16.49 9.36 -7.59
CA ALA A 370 -15.58 9.52 -6.46
C ALA A 370 -14.83 8.22 -6.14
N ALA A 371 -13.59 8.31 -5.67
CA ALA A 371 -12.81 7.15 -5.23
C ALA A 371 -11.64 7.55 -4.30
N GLY A 372 -10.89 6.54 -3.86
CA GLY A 372 -9.78 6.71 -2.92
C GLY A 372 -10.29 7.00 -1.50
N ASP A 373 -9.46 7.62 -0.68
CA ASP A 373 -9.76 7.80 0.75
C ASP A 373 -11.02 8.64 1.04
N ALA A 374 -11.52 9.39 0.06
CA ALA A 374 -12.80 10.09 0.16
C ALA A 374 -14.01 9.13 0.20
N VAL A 375 -13.85 7.91 -0.33
CA VAL A 375 -14.90 6.87 -0.40
C VAL A 375 -14.58 5.72 0.55
N THR A 376 -13.32 5.28 0.63
CA THR A 376 -12.94 4.10 1.43
C THR A 376 -12.53 4.44 2.86
N GLY A 377 -12.36 5.72 3.17
CA GLY A 377 -11.57 6.15 4.31
C GLY A 377 -10.06 5.97 4.10
N PRO A 378 -9.22 6.44 5.05
CA PRO A 378 -7.77 6.47 4.91
C PRO A 378 -7.16 5.09 4.62
N SER A 379 -6.32 5.02 3.59
CA SER A 379 -5.71 3.76 3.16
C SER A 379 -4.23 3.93 2.77
N SER A 380 -3.67 2.95 2.06
CA SER A 380 -2.31 2.99 1.54
C SER A 380 -2.22 3.60 0.13
N ILE A 381 -1.05 4.12 -0.23
CA ILE A 381 -0.76 4.68 -1.57
C ILE A 381 -1.20 3.71 -2.68
N ILE A 382 -0.85 2.42 -2.55
CA ILE A 382 -1.12 1.42 -3.60
C ILE A 382 -2.62 1.12 -3.75
N GLN A 383 -3.40 1.25 -2.67
CA GLN A 383 -4.86 1.16 -2.72
C GLN A 383 -5.47 2.39 -3.41
N ALA A 384 -4.97 3.59 -3.10
CA ALA A 384 -5.41 4.82 -3.78
C ALA A 384 -5.10 4.77 -5.28
N VAL A 385 -3.94 4.24 -5.69
CA VAL A 385 -3.60 4.01 -7.10
C VAL A 385 -4.56 3.01 -7.74
N ALA A 386 -4.89 1.90 -7.08
CA ALA A 386 -5.87 0.93 -7.59
C ALA A 386 -7.26 1.55 -7.79
N GLN A 387 -7.71 2.38 -6.84
CA GLN A 387 -8.97 3.12 -6.95
C GLN A 387 -8.94 4.14 -8.10
N GLY A 388 -7.84 4.87 -8.27
CA GLY A 388 -7.66 5.78 -9.41
C GLY A 388 -7.72 5.08 -10.77
N LYS A 389 -7.17 3.86 -10.87
CA LYS A 389 -7.30 3.01 -12.07
C LYS A 389 -8.75 2.61 -12.35
N ARG A 390 -9.46 2.13 -11.32
CA ARG A 390 -10.88 1.77 -11.46
C ARG A 390 -11.72 2.98 -11.89
N ALA A 391 -11.48 4.14 -11.28
CA ALA A 391 -12.14 5.39 -11.62
C ALA A 391 -11.86 5.82 -13.07
N ALA A 392 -10.60 5.77 -13.52
CA ALA A 392 -10.28 6.10 -14.91
C ALA A 392 -11.03 5.21 -15.91
N GLY A 393 -11.07 3.89 -15.70
CA GLY A 393 -11.80 2.98 -16.58
C GLY A 393 -13.32 3.22 -16.56
N ALA A 394 -13.89 3.56 -15.40
CA ALA A 394 -15.32 3.88 -15.30
C ALA A 394 -15.68 5.21 -15.97
N ILE A 395 -14.87 6.25 -15.76
CA ILE A 395 -15.06 7.57 -16.36
C ILE A 395 -14.84 7.52 -17.88
N ASP A 396 -13.84 6.79 -18.36
CA ASP A 396 -13.62 6.59 -19.81
C ASP A 396 -14.84 5.97 -20.48
N ARG A 397 -15.42 4.89 -19.90
CA ARG A 397 -16.68 4.30 -20.38
C ARG A 397 -17.82 5.31 -20.42
N TYR A 398 -17.98 6.09 -19.34
CA TYR A 398 -19.01 7.12 -19.26
C TYR A 398 -18.84 8.19 -20.35
N LEU A 399 -17.60 8.54 -20.70
CA LEU A 399 -17.28 9.51 -21.75
C LEU A 399 -17.35 8.93 -23.17
N GLY A 400 -17.68 7.64 -23.32
CA GLY A 400 -17.84 6.95 -24.60
C GLY A 400 -16.64 6.11 -25.04
N GLY A 401 -15.66 5.90 -24.17
CA GLY A 401 -14.54 4.97 -24.38
C GLY A 401 -14.88 3.53 -24.02
N ASP A 402 -13.89 2.64 -24.08
CA ASP A 402 -14.03 1.20 -23.78
C ASP A 402 -13.74 0.83 -22.32
N GLY A 403 -13.16 1.77 -21.56
CA GLY A 403 -12.70 1.57 -20.19
C GLY A 403 -11.44 0.72 -20.05
N ASP A 404 -10.78 0.38 -21.16
CA ASP A 404 -9.51 -0.34 -21.14
C ASP A 404 -8.36 0.66 -21.01
N ILE A 405 -7.75 0.68 -19.83
CA ILE A 405 -6.61 1.52 -19.47
C ILE A 405 -5.30 0.75 -19.45
N HIS A 406 -5.26 -0.46 -20.02
CA HIS A 406 -4.06 -1.28 -20.07
C HIS A 406 -2.97 -0.60 -20.93
N GLU A 407 -1.76 -0.51 -20.38
CA GLU A 407 -0.58 -0.04 -21.11
C GLU A 407 0.39 -1.20 -21.34
N ALA A 408 1.03 -1.22 -22.50
CA ALA A 408 2.13 -2.13 -22.82
C ALA A 408 3.36 -1.27 -23.14
N LEU A 409 4.27 -1.18 -22.19
CA LEU A 409 5.43 -0.28 -22.23
C LEU A 409 6.74 -1.06 -22.31
N ALA A 410 6.78 -2.29 -21.79
CA ALA A 410 7.95 -3.13 -21.84
C ALA A 410 8.12 -3.82 -23.21
N PRO A 411 9.37 -4.10 -23.64
CA PRO A 411 9.62 -4.80 -24.89
C PRO A 411 9.29 -6.29 -24.75
N GLY A 412 8.08 -6.67 -25.18
CA GLY A 412 7.66 -8.06 -25.43
C GLY A 412 7.76 -9.02 -24.24
N GLU A 413 7.52 -10.30 -24.50
CA GLU A 413 7.59 -11.33 -23.46
C GLU A 413 9.05 -11.64 -23.06
N MET A 414 9.27 -11.76 -21.75
CA MET A 414 10.50 -12.35 -21.23
C MET A 414 10.41 -13.87 -21.18
N PRO A 415 11.47 -14.59 -21.59
CA PRO A 415 11.55 -16.03 -21.36
C PRO A 415 11.47 -16.37 -19.86
N ALA A 416 11.08 -17.61 -19.57
CA ALA A 416 11.07 -18.15 -18.22
C ALA A 416 12.46 -18.01 -17.59
N PRO A 417 12.55 -17.65 -16.30
CA PRO A 417 13.83 -17.52 -15.64
C PRO A 417 14.43 -18.92 -15.41
N ALA A 418 15.76 -19.06 -15.48
CA ALA A 418 16.37 -20.31 -15.03
C ALA A 418 16.00 -20.56 -13.55
N PRO A 419 15.84 -21.83 -13.11
CA PRO A 419 15.37 -22.16 -11.77
C PRO A 419 16.12 -21.38 -10.69
N ALA A 420 15.39 -20.76 -9.77
CA ALA A 420 16.02 -20.17 -8.60
C ALA A 420 16.59 -21.27 -7.72
N MET A 421 17.72 -21.02 -7.05
CA MET A 421 18.14 -21.87 -5.95
C MET A 421 17.12 -21.69 -4.82
N PRO A 422 16.34 -22.73 -4.46
CA PRO A 422 15.26 -22.58 -3.50
C PRO A 422 15.77 -22.39 -2.07
N MET A 423 17.04 -22.71 -1.80
CA MET A 423 17.67 -22.64 -0.47
C MET A 423 19.07 -21.99 -0.54
N GLY A 424 19.57 -21.50 0.60
CA GLY A 424 20.95 -21.02 0.75
C GLY A 424 21.21 -19.57 0.34
N THR A 425 20.16 -18.73 0.24
CA THR A 425 20.30 -17.31 -0.12
C THR A 425 19.55 -16.41 0.86
N GLU A 426 20.26 -15.56 1.57
CA GLU A 426 19.66 -14.58 2.51
C GLU A 426 18.98 -13.43 1.76
N ARG A 427 17.90 -12.90 2.36
CA ARG A 427 17.25 -11.67 1.89
C ARG A 427 18.23 -10.50 1.99
N ALA A 428 18.34 -9.72 0.92
CA ALA A 428 19.15 -8.52 0.96
C ALA A 428 18.65 -7.55 2.05
N PHE A 429 19.57 -7.13 2.92
CA PHE A 429 19.29 -6.18 3.98
C PHE A 429 19.19 -4.75 3.43
N THR A 430 18.10 -4.05 3.75
CA THR A 430 17.94 -2.63 3.45
C THR A 430 18.86 -1.83 4.37
N ARG A 431 19.95 -1.33 3.82
CA ARG A 431 20.89 -0.50 4.57
C ARG A 431 20.27 0.85 4.89
N THR A 432 20.52 1.36 6.09
CA THR A 432 20.10 2.70 6.51
C THR A 432 21.31 3.60 6.74
N ILE A 433 21.09 4.91 6.78
CA ILE A 433 22.09 5.85 7.30
C ILE A 433 22.40 5.54 8.79
N PRO A 434 23.58 5.93 9.30
CA PRO A 434 23.96 5.67 10.69
C PRO A 434 22.96 6.23 11.71
N TYR A 435 22.81 5.53 12.84
CA TYR A 435 21.88 5.90 13.92
C TYR A 435 21.98 7.36 14.36
N GLY A 436 23.19 7.85 14.67
CA GLY A 436 23.37 9.24 15.12
C GLY A 436 22.97 10.30 14.10
N GLN A 437 22.91 9.96 12.80
CA GLN A 437 22.40 10.86 11.77
C GLN A 437 20.88 10.78 11.65
N ARG A 438 20.26 9.59 11.86
CA ARG A 438 18.80 9.41 11.78
C ARG A 438 18.03 10.36 12.70
N LEU A 439 18.60 10.67 13.87
CA LEU A 439 17.95 11.45 14.92
C LEU A 439 17.87 12.97 14.66
N ASN A 440 18.56 13.49 13.65
CA ASN A 440 18.67 14.94 13.43
C ASN A 440 18.58 15.34 11.95
N THR A 441 18.13 14.43 11.09
CA THR A 441 18.00 14.67 9.66
C THR A 441 16.65 14.21 9.11
N PHE A 442 16.19 14.95 8.12
CA PHE A 442 15.06 14.57 7.27
C PHE A 442 15.51 13.98 5.92
N GLN A 443 16.80 13.67 5.77
CA GLN A 443 17.29 12.88 4.63
C GLN A 443 16.72 11.47 4.63
N ALA A 444 16.57 10.88 3.44
CA ALA A 444 16.09 9.51 3.27
C ALA A 444 16.90 8.53 4.14
N VAL A 445 16.21 7.83 5.04
CA VAL A 445 16.87 6.92 5.99
C VAL A 445 17.33 5.65 5.29
N GLU A 446 16.49 5.09 4.42
CA GLU A 446 16.81 3.89 3.66
C GLU A 446 17.67 4.22 2.44
N THR A 447 18.77 3.48 2.29
CA THR A 447 19.65 3.59 1.13
C THR A 447 19.23 2.57 0.06
N PRO A 448 19.37 2.92 -1.24
CA PRO A 448 18.98 2.04 -2.32
C PRO A 448 19.92 0.84 -2.45
N PHE A 449 19.42 -0.25 -3.03
CA PHE A 449 20.31 -1.35 -3.43
C PHE A 449 21.15 -0.92 -4.64
N SER A 450 22.44 -1.25 -4.59
CA SER A 450 23.27 -1.24 -5.80
C SER A 450 22.75 -2.28 -6.79
N GLU A 451 23.08 -2.12 -8.08
CA GLU A 451 22.72 -3.07 -9.12
C GLU A 451 23.03 -4.53 -8.72
N ASN A 452 24.24 -4.78 -8.21
CA ASN A 452 24.67 -6.12 -7.83
C ASN A 452 23.81 -6.73 -6.71
N VAL A 453 23.42 -5.92 -5.72
CA VAL A 453 22.55 -6.36 -4.62
C VAL A 453 21.13 -6.62 -5.15
N ALA A 454 20.58 -5.73 -5.97
CA ALA A 454 19.26 -5.89 -6.57
C ALA A 454 19.20 -7.15 -7.44
N ARG A 455 20.22 -7.39 -8.27
CA ARG A 455 20.32 -8.59 -9.11
C ARG A 455 20.40 -9.88 -8.30
N ARG A 456 21.18 -9.89 -7.21
CA ARG A 456 21.29 -11.03 -6.31
C ARG A 456 19.95 -11.32 -5.62
N GLU A 457 19.28 -10.29 -5.11
CA GLU A 457 17.97 -10.43 -4.49
C GLU A 457 16.92 -10.92 -5.50
N ALA A 458 16.92 -10.40 -6.73
CA ALA A 458 16.02 -10.83 -7.80
C ALA A 458 16.19 -12.31 -8.19
N ARG A 459 17.40 -12.87 -8.08
CA ARG A 459 17.68 -14.30 -8.33
C ARG A 459 16.98 -15.23 -7.33
N ARG A 460 16.49 -14.72 -6.19
CA ARG A 460 15.72 -15.50 -5.20
C ARG A 460 14.28 -15.78 -5.64
N CYS A 461 13.80 -15.10 -6.68
CA CYS A 461 12.42 -15.21 -7.16
C CYS A 461 12.12 -16.62 -7.69
N LEU A 462 11.09 -17.27 -7.15
CA LEU A 462 10.71 -18.63 -7.56
C LEU A 462 10.03 -18.72 -8.94
N GLY A 463 9.68 -17.59 -9.56
CA GLY A 463 8.99 -17.58 -10.86
C GLY A 463 7.62 -18.27 -10.82
N CYS A 464 6.81 -17.97 -9.79
CA CYS A 464 5.50 -18.61 -9.56
C CYS A 464 4.48 -18.36 -10.68
N ASP A 465 4.74 -17.39 -11.57
CA ASP A 465 3.93 -17.11 -12.75
C ASP A 465 4.15 -18.13 -13.88
N VAL A 466 5.33 -18.75 -13.94
CA VAL A 466 5.76 -19.65 -15.03
C VAL A 466 6.18 -21.04 -14.57
N THR A 467 6.37 -21.24 -13.26
CA THR A 467 6.78 -22.53 -12.68
C THR A 467 5.59 -23.17 -12.00
N ARG A 468 5.19 -24.36 -12.46
CA ARG A 468 4.04 -25.11 -11.97
C ARG A 468 4.45 -26.49 -11.47
N PHE A 469 3.70 -27.00 -10.50
CA PHE A 469 3.85 -28.34 -10.00
C PHE A 469 2.47 -28.99 -9.93
N LYS A 470 2.38 -30.22 -10.40
CA LYS A 470 1.21 -31.08 -10.21
C LYS A 470 1.37 -31.78 -8.86
N VAL A 471 0.32 -31.76 -8.05
CA VAL A 471 0.31 -32.43 -6.73
C VAL A 471 -0.85 -33.41 -6.72
N GLU A 472 -0.56 -34.68 -6.46
CA GLU A 472 -1.59 -35.70 -6.31
C GLU A 472 -1.56 -36.29 -4.91
N VAL A 473 -2.73 -36.67 -4.40
CA VAL A 473 -2.88 -37.39 -3.14
C VAL A 473 -3.52 -38.74 -3.43
N ASP A 474 -2.88 -39.83 -3.01
CA ASP A 474 -3.47 -41.17 -3.03
C ASP A 474 -4.52 -41.28 -1.93
N TYR A 475 -5.79 -41.27 -2.33
CA TYR A 475 -6.92 -41.31 -1.41
C TYR A 475 -7.04 -42.65 -0.69
N ALA A 476 -6.58 -43.75 -1.29
CA ALA A 476 -6.61 -45.07 -0.66
C ALA A 476 -5.57 -45.18 0.46
N ALA A 477 -4.43 -44.51 0.31
CA ALA A 477 -3.37 -44.47 1.30
C ALA A 477 -3.60 -43.43 2.41
N CYS A 478 -4.24 -42.29 2.10
CA CYS A 478 -4.36 -41.16 3.02
C CYS A 478 -5.23 -41.47 4.28
N LYS A 479 -4.69 -41.12 5.46
CA LYS A 479 -5.36 -41.28 6.76
C LYS A 479 -5.83 -39.98 7.42
N ALA A 480 -5.97 -38.90 6.64
CA ALA A 480 -6.53 -37.62 7.10
C ALA A 480 -5.80 -36.95 8.29
N CYS A 481 -4.49 -37.14 8.43
CA CYS A 481 -3.71 -36.55 9.54
C CYS A 481 -3.56 -35.02 9.48
N GLY A 482 -3.80 -34.39 8.32
CA GLY A 482 -3.73 -32.93 8.15
C GLY A 482 -2.32 -32.33 8.08
N TYR A 483 -1.24 -33.09 8.31
CA TYR A 483 0.12 -32.52 8.32
C TYR A 483 0.52 -31.80 7.04
N CYS A 484 0.05 -32.27 5.88
CA CYS A 484 0.28 -31.58 4.60
C CYS A 484 -0.30 -30.16 4.57
N GLN A 485 -1.44 -29.92 5.23
CA GLN A 485 -2.07 -28.60 5.35
C GLN A 485 -1.27 -27.71 6.31
N GLU A 486 -0.84 -28.24 7.45
CA GLU A 486 -0.06 -27.52 8.46
C GLU A 486 1.30 -27.02 7.91
N VAL A 487 2.00 -27.85 7.13
CA VAL A 487 3.33 -27.48 6.59
C VAL A 487 3.27 -26.68 5.27
N CYS A 488 2.09 -26.55 4.65
CA CYS A 488 1.94 -25.92 3.33
C CYS A 488 1.46 -24.47 3.45
N ARG A 489 2.40 -23.53 3.61
CA ARG A 489 2.09 -22.09 3.64
C ARG A 489 1.34 -21.57 2.40
N PRO A 490 1.60 -22.05 1.17
CA PRO A 490 0.81 -21.66 0.00
C PRO A 490 -0.65 -22.11 0.03
N GLY A 491 -1.02 -23.07 0.89
CA GLY A 491 -2.40 -23.55 1.03
C GLY A 491 -2.86 -24.41 -0.15
N VAL A 492 -2.11 -25.46 -0.46
CA VAL A 492 -2.43 -26.41 -1.55
C VAL A 492 -3.54 -27.41 -1.16
N PHE A 493 -3.64 -27.75 0.13
CA PHE A 493 -4.42 -28.90 0.59
C PHE A 493 -5.70 -28.52 1.35
N ASP A 494 -6.79 -29.22 1.05
CA ASP A 494 -8.07 -29.17 1.77
C ASP A 494 -8.55 -30.60 2.08
N PRO A 495 -9.46 -30.79 3.06
CA PRO A 495 -10.16 -32.06 3.23
C PRO A 495 -11.05 -32.36 2.01
N ALA A 496 -10.98 -33.59 1.50
CA ALA A 496 -11.82 -34.03 0.38
C ALA A 496 -13.30 -34.07 0.76
N GLY A 497 -14.19 -34.07 -0.23
CA GLY A 497 -15.64 -34.07 -0.01
C GLY A 497 -16.24 -35.38 0.55
N GLY A 498 -15.50 -36.50 0.48
CA GLY A 498 -15.99 -37.83 0.83
C GLY A 498 -15.00 -38.64 1.67
N PHE A 499 -15.41 -39.84 2.06
CA PHE A 499 -14.57 -40.81 2.77
C PHE A 499 -13.96 -41.81 1.79
N ASN A 500 -12.77 -42.31 2.10
CA ASN A 500 -12.20 -43.48 1.42
C ASN A 500 -12.77 -44.79 2.00
N ASP A 501 -12.42 -45.92 1.39
CA ASP A 501 -12.89 -47.27 1.79
C ASP A 501 -12.47 -47.67 3.22
N ARG A 502 -11.54 -46.92 3.82
CA ARG A 502 -11.07 -47.12 5.20
C ARG A 502 -11.78 -46.21 6.21
N GLY A 503 -12.74 -45.40 5.77
CA GLY A 503 -13.51 -44.48 6.62
C GLY A 503 -12.79 -43.20 7.00
N TYR A 504 -11.66 -42.87 6.37
CA TYR A 504 -10.99 -41.59 6.54
C TYR A 504 -11.49 -40.57 5.52
N LYS A 505 -11.48 -39.29 5.89
CA LYS A 505 -11.75 -38.17 4.97
C LYS A 505 -10.41 -37.67 4.40
N PRO A 506 -9.91 -38.21 3.27
CA PRO A 506 -8.57 -37.93 2.78
C PRO A 506 -8.36 -36.43 2.51
N MET A 507 -7.10 -36.02 2.47
CA MET A 507 -6.71 -34.70 1.97
C MET A 507 -6.74 -34.70 0.44
N GLN A 508 -6.99 -33.55 -0.17
CA GLN A 508 -6.92 -33.33 -1.60
C GLN A 508 -6.04 -32.12 -1.91
N ALA A 509 -5.31 -32.15 -3.01
CA ALA A 509 -4.60 -30.99 -3.53
C ALA A 509 -5.58 -30.08 -4.30
N ALA A 510 -6.43 -29.34 -3.58
CA ALA A 510 -7.45 -28.48 -4.15
C ALA A 510 -6.88 -27.27 -4.90
N HIS A 511 -5.64 -26.90 -4.59
CA HIS A 511 -4.97 -25.70 -5.09
C HIS A 511 -3.53 -25.99 -5.53
N ASP A 512 -3.32 -27.04 -6.33
CA ASP A 512 -1.99 -27.42 -6.80
C ASP A 512 -1.30 -26.33 -7.63
N GLU A 513 -2.07 -25.41 -8.23
CA GLU A 513 -1.54 -24.22 -8.91
C GLU A 513 -0.72 -23.28 -8.00
N LYS A 514 -0.90 -23.38 -6.68
CA LYS A 514 -0.13 -22.61 -5.67
C LYS A 514 1.15 -23.31 -5.24
N CYS A 515 1.37 -24.56 -5.66
CA CYS A 515 2.52 -25.33 -5.25
C CYS A 515 3.82 -24.70 -5.76
N VAL A 516 4.83 -24.65 -4.89
CA VAL A 516 6.17 -24.12 -5.19
C VAL A 516 7.27 -25.19 -5.18
N GLY A 517 6.88 -26.47 -5.17
CA GLY A 517 7.83 -27.59 -5.28
C GLY A 517 8.76 -27.77 -4.09
N CYS A 518 8.31 -27.45 -2.87
CA CYS A 518 9.17 -27.51 -1.67
C CYS A 518 9.32 -28.90 -1.04
N TYR A 519 8.51 -29.87 -1.49
CA TYR A 519 8.47 -31.25 -0.98
C TYR A 519 8.23 -31.44 0.53
N LYS A 520 7.95 -30.39 1.31
CA LYS A 520 7.67 -30.54 2.76
C LYS A 520 6.47 -31.45 3.04
N CYS A 521 5.40 -31.33 2.26
CA CYS A 521 4.22 -32.18 2.39
C CYS A 521 4.52 -33.64 2.05
N PHE A 522 5.37 -33.89 1.05
CA PHE A 522 5.87 -35.23 0.70
C PHE A 522 6.61 -35.86 1.89
N PHE A 523 7.58 -35.14 2.47
CA PHE A 523 8.42 -35.67 3.55
C PHE A 523 7.69 -35.82 4.90
N VAL A 524 6.67 -35.01 5.18
CA VAL A 524 5.89 -35.11 6.43
C VAL A 524 4.77 -36.15 6.34
N CYS A 525 4.44 -36.64 5.14
CA CYS A 525 3.34 -37.58 4.96
C CYS A 525 3.73 -38.95 5.54
N PRO A 526 3.06 -39.44 6.61
CA PRO A 526 3.44 -40.69 7.26
C PRO A 526 3.20 -41.93 6.38
N ASP A 527 2.29 -41.81 5.41
CA ASP A 527 1.88 -42.91 4.52
C ASP A 527 2.42 -42.72 3.09
N PHE A 528 3.26 -41.71 2.83
CA PHE A 528 3.79 -41.37 1.50
C PHE A 528 2.70 -41.22 0.42
N ALA A 529 1.51 -40.79 0.82
CA ALA A 529 0.33 -40.66 -0.03
C ALA A 529 0.34 -39.41 -0.93
N ILE A 530 1.45 -38.69 -1.07
CA ILE A 530 1.53 -37.42 -1.81
C ILE A 530 2.61 -37.56 -2.87
N SER A 531 2.33 -37.17 -4.11
CA SER A 531 3.32 -37.00 -5.17
C SER A 531 3.38 -35.54 -5.61
N ILE A 532 4.57 -35.09 -6.04
CA ILE A 532 4.78 -33.75 -6.56
C ILE A 532 5.65 -33.88 -7.80
N GLU A 533 5.14 -33.42 -8.94
CA GLU A 533 5.85 -33.42 -10.20
C GLU A 533 5.92 -32.00 -10.75
N LYS A 534 7.07 -31.60 -11.30
CA LYS A 534 7.12 -30.33 -12.04
C LYS A 534 6.25 -30.52 -13.27
N ALA A 535 5.22 -29.69 -13.44
CA ALA A 535 4.40 -29.75 -14.64
C ALA A 535 5.31 -29.45 -15.84
N GLY A 536 5.28 -30.33 -16.85
CA GLY A 536 6.11 -30.19 -18.05
C GLY A 536 5.99 -28.79 -18.63
N GLU A 537 7.11 -28.25 -19.11
CA GLU A 537 7.07 -27.14 -20.05
C GLU A 537 6.23 -27.65 -21.23
N ALA A 538 5.07 -27.03 -21.48
CA ALA A 538 4.30 -27.37 -22.67
C ALA A 538 5.24 -27.15 -23.87
N ASP A 539 5.61 -28.22 -24.55
CA ASP A 539 6.35 -28.19 -25.82
C ASP A 539 5.64 -27.29 -26.84
#